data_AF-A0A3B0Y3C0-F1
#
_entry.id   AF-A0A3B0Y3C0-F1
#
_cell.length_a   1.000
_cell.length_b   1.000
_cell.length_c   1.000
_cell.angle_alpha   90.00
_cell.angle_beta   90.00
_cell.angle_gamma   90.00
#
_symmetry.space_group_name_H-M   'P 1'
#
loop_
_entity.id
_entity.type
_entity.pdbx_description
1 polymer ?
#
loop_
_entity_poly.entity_id
_entity_poly.type
_entity_poly.pdbx_seq_one_letter_code
_entity_poly.pdbx_strand_id
1 'polypeptide(L)' 'MHNDTLNVWTNGHHVGYLWRGDRNQMGFQYSEEWLENPARFPVSKTLPLRAKPYEAGANNHVAHHYFANLLPEANS' A
#
# COMPACT_ATOMS: atom_id res chain seq x y z
N MET A 1 2.88 1.00 -16.20
CA MET A 1 3.63 0.19 -15.21
C MET A 1 4.58 1.13 -14.49
N HIS A 2 4.57 1.17 -13.16
CA HIS A 2 5.44 2.06 -12.38
C HIS A 2 6.83 1.42 -12.28
N ASN A 3 7.89 2.12 -12.70
CA ASN A 3 9.27 1.60 -12.69
C ASN A 3 9.82 1.36 -11.27
N ASP A 4 9.20 1.97 -10.25
CA ASP A 4 9.62 1.92 -8.84
C ASP A 4 8.52 1.27 -7.97
N THR A 5 8.31 -0.04 -8.15
CA THR A 5 7.35 -0.80 -7.34
C THR A 5 8.07 -1.64 -6.28
N LEU A 6 7.57 -1.62 -5.05
CA LEU A 6 8.00 -2.41 -3.90
C LEU A 6 6.91 -3.42 -3.54
N ASN A 7 7.32 -4.64 -3.19
CA ASN A 7 6.39 -5.67 -2.73
C ASN A 7 6.16 -5.54 -1.22
N VAL A 8 4.90 -5.59 -0.81
CA VAL A 8 4.47 -5.57 0.59
C VAL A 8 4.18 -7.01 1.02
N TRP A 9 4.78 -7.44 2.13
CA TRP A 9 4.68 -8.80 2.65
C TRP A 9 4.24 -8.81 4.11
N THR A 10 3.49 -9.83 4.50
CA THR A 10 3.19 -10.13 5.91
C THR A 10 3.18 -11.63 6.14
N ASN A 11 3.84 -12.11 7.18
CA ASN A 11 3.90 -13.55 7.54
C ASN A 11 4.21 -14.48 6.34
N GLY A 12 5.05 -14.04 5.40
CA GLY A 12 5.40 -14.81 4.19
C GLY A 12 4.39 -14.74 3.04
N HIS A 13 3.30 -13.99 3.17
CA HIS A 13 2.28 -13.81 2.14
C HIS A 13 2.48 -12.49 1.41
N HIS A 14 2.35 -12.51 0.09
CA HIS A 14 2.45 -11.32 -0.74
C HIS A 14 1.14 -10.52 -0.65
N VAL A 15 1.17 -9.39 0.05
CA VAL A 15 -0.03 -8.59 0.34
C VAL A 15 -0.38 -7.66 -0.81
N GLY A 16 0.63 -7.12 -1.50
CA GLY A 16 0.40 -6.17 -2.57
C GLY A 16 1.63 -5.39 -2.98
N TYR A 17 1.37 -4.33 -3.73
CA TYR A 17 2.36 -3.52 -4.40
C TYR A 17 2.26 -2.08 -3.90
N LEU A 18 3.39 -1.51 -3.52
CA LEU A 18 3.55 -0.10 -3.17
C LEU A 18 4.38 0.57 -4.26
N TRP A 19 3.99 1.74 -4.72
CA TRP A 19 4.79 2.51 -5.67
C TRP A 19 4.81 3.98 -5.28
N ARG A 20 5.82 4.69 -5.79
CA ARG A 20 5.86 6.16 -5.74
C ARG A 20 5.36 6.70 -7.08
N GLY A 21 4.31 7.51 -7.01
CA GLY A 21 3.86 8.35 -8.12
C GLY A 21 4.54 9.72 -8.09
N ASP A 22 3.97 10.65 -8.84
CA ASP A 22 4.47 12.02 -8.92
C ASP A 22 4.48 12.71 -7.54
N ARG A 23 5.44 13.62 -7.34
CA ARG A 23 5.60 14.40 -6.10
C ARG A 23 5.78 13.54 -4.83
N ASN A 24 6.41 12.36 -4.96
CA ASN A 24 6.67 11.41 -3.85
C ASN A 24 5.40 10.88 -3.17
N GLN A 25 4.25 10.98 -3.83
CA GLN A 25 3.01 10.41 -3.31
C GLN A 25 3.01 8.91 -3.50
N MET A 26 2.56 8.15 -2.50
CA MET A 26 2.56 6.70 -2.58
C MET A 26 1.19 6.17 -2.98
N GLY A 27 1.19 5.22 -3.91
CA GLY A 27 0.03 4.43 -4.28
C GLY A 27 0.19 2.98 -3.83
N PHE A 28 -0.93 2.29 -3.63
CA PHE A 28 -0.94 0.92 -3.13
C PHE A 28 -2.03 0.07 -3.78
N GLN A 29 -1.74 -1.19 -4.07
CA GLN A 29 -2.72 -2.14 -4.58
C GLN A 29 -2.53 -3.49 -3.91
N TYR A 30 -3.62 -4.09 -3.43
CA TYR A 30 -3.60 -5.46 -2.95
C TYR A 30 -3.30 -6.42 -4.10
N SER A 31 -2.48 -7.44 -3.86
CA SER A 31 -2.28 -8.52 -4.81
C SER A 31 -3.58 -9.35 -4.94
N GLU A 32 -3.79 -9.95 -6.11
CA GLU A 32 -4.91 -10.89 -6.29
C GLU A 32 -4.78 -12.08 -5.32
N GLU A 33 -3.56 -12.60 -5.14
CA GLU A 33 -3.25 -13.65 -4.18
C GLU A 33 -3.71 -13.31 -2.76
N TRP A 34 -3.50 -12.08 -2.30
CA TRP A 34 -3.95 -11.65 -0.97
C TRP A 34 -5.46 -11.49 -0.90
N LEU A 35 -6.09 -10.99 -1.95
CA LEU A 35 -7.56 -10.82 -1.99
C LEU A 35 -8.30 -12.16 -1.98
N GLU A 36 -7.67 -13.23 -2.44
CA GLU A 36 -8.22 -14.59 -2.41
C GLU A 36 -7.81 -15.36 -1.15
N ASN A 37 -6.73 -14.94 -0.48
CA ASN A 37 -6.20 -15.63 0.69
C ASN A 37 -7.23 -15.74 1.84
N PRO A 38 -7.41 -16.92 2.46
CA PRO A 38 -8.30 -17.07 3.62
C PRO A 38 -7.87 -16.27 4.85
N ALA A 39 -6.57 -16.01 5.01
CA ALA A 39 -6.00 -15.25 6.12
C ALA A 39 -5.97 -13.74 5.87
N ARG A 40 -6.61 -13.26 4.79
CA ARG A 40 -6.54 -11.86 4.38
C ARG A 40 -7.14 -10.90 5.40
N PHE A 41 -6.53 -9.74 5.51
CA PHE A 41 -7.03 -8.61 6.28
C PHE A 41 -6.61 -7.30 5.62
N PRO A 42 -7.37 -6.19 5.83
CA PRO A 42 -6.95 -4.89 5.34
C PRO A 42 -5.73 -4.38 6.13
N VAL A 43 -4.71 -3.88 5.45
CA VAL A 43 -3.49 -3.35 6.10
C VAL A 43 -3.79 -2.15 7.02
N SER A 44 -4.88 -1.43 6.75
CA SER A 44 -5.39 -0.33 7.57
C SER A 44 -6.91 -0.23 7.45
N LYS A 45 -7.57 0.31 8.47
CA LYS A 45 -8.99 0.69 8.40
C LYS A 45 -9.29 1.68 7.26
N THR A 46 -8.31 2.50 6.89
CA THR A 46 -8.42 3.47 5.79
C THR A 46 -8.12 2.87 4.41
N LEU A 47 -7.60 1.64 4.38
CA LEU A 47 -7.26 0.88 3.18
C LEU A 47 -8.04 -0.45 3.16
N PRO A 48 -9.38 -0.44 3.06
CA PRO A 48 -10.17 -1.67 2.98
C PRO A 48 -9.77 -2.58 1.81
N LEU A 49 -9.97 -3.88 1.94
CA LEU A 49 -9.65 -4.85 0.88
C LEU A 49 -10.44 -4.53 -0.39
N ARG A 50 -9.72 -4.36 -1.51
CA ARG A 50 -10.31 -4.14 -2.84
C ARG A 50 -9.29 -4.44 -3.94
N ALA A 51 -9.79 -4.84 -5.11
CA ALA A 51 -8.96 -5.07 -6.30
C ALA A 51 -8.43 -3.76 -6.93
N LYS A 52 -9.19 -2.67 -6.82
CA LYS A 52 -8.80 -1.38 -7.41
C LYS A 52 -7.64 -0.74 -6.63
N PRO A 53 -6.65 -0.16 -7.32
CA PRO A 53 -5.56 0.54 -6.68
C PRO A 53 -6.04 1.73 -5.83
N TYR A 54 -5.30 2.01 -4.77
CA TYR A 54 -5.25 3.31 -4.10
C TYR A 54 -4.23 4.16 -4.85
N GLU A 55 -4.71 4.88 -5.85
CA GLU A 55 -3.84 5.73 -6.68
C GLU A 55 -3.11 6.79 -5.84
N ALA A 56 -1.86 7.05 -6.20
CA ALA A 56 -1.09 8.14 -5.60
C ALA A 56 -1.83 9.46 -5.79
N GLY A 57 -2.05 10.20 -4.70
CA GLY A 57 -2.79 11.47 -4.73
C GLY A 57 -4.31 11.38 -4.70
N ALA A 58 -4.88 10.19 -4.89
CA ALA A 58 -6.32 10.01 -4.80
C ALA A 58 -6.79 9.88 -3.35
N ASN A 59 -8.10 10.11 -3.12
CA ASN A 59 -8.77 9.91 -1.84
C ASN A 59 -8.02 10.55 -0.66
N ASN A 60 -7.63 11.82 -0.83
CA ASN A 60 -6.86 12.56 0.16
C ASN A 60 -5.56 11.86 0.60
N HIS A 61 -4.80 11.34 -0.37
CA HIS A 61 -3.47 10.74 -0.15
C HIS A 61 -3.45 9.58 0.85
N VAL A 62 -4.54 8.82 0.96
CA VAL A 62 -4.74 7.83 2.03
C VAL A 62 -3.65 6.75 2.11
N ALA A 63 -3.18 6.25 0.96
CA ALA A 63 -2.07 5.29 0.92
C ALA A 63 -0.77 5.94 1.38
N HIS A 64 -0.47 7.15 0.91
CA HIS A 64 0.69 7.90 1.33
C HIS A 64 0.70 8.14 2.85
N HIS A 65 -0.39 8.58 3.45
CA HIS A 65 -0.46 8.80 4.90
C HIS A 65 -0.21 7.52 5.68
N TYR A 66 -0.77 6.38 5.27
CA TYR A 66 -0.53 5.12 5.95
C TYR A 66 0.93 4.69 5.89
N PHE A 67 1.54 4.65 4.70
CA PHE A 67 2.91 4.17 4.54
C PHE A 67 3.96 5.17 5.05
N ALA A 68 3.68 6.47 5.01
CA ALA A 68 4.58 7.48 5.57
C ALA A 68 4.70 7.35 7.09
N ASN A 69 3.61 6.99 7.78
CA ASN A 69 3.61 6.76 9.23
C ASN A 69 4.39 5.50 9.66
N LEU A 70 4.80 4.64 8.73
CA LEU A 70 5.65 3.49 9.01
C LEU A 70 7.15 3.83 8.90
N LEU A 71 7.47 5.00 8.35
CA LEU A 71 8.84 5.48 8.31
C LEU A 71 9.22 6.00 9.69
N PRO A 72 10.44 5.74 10.17
CA PRO A 72 10.90 6.32 11.42
C PRO A 72 10.87 7.84 11.28
N GLU A 73 10.22 8.51 12.24
CA GLU A 73 10.43 9.93 12.45
C GLU A 73 11.90 10.09 12.86
N ALA A 74 12.73 10.69 12.00
CA ALA A 74 14.13 10.88 12.32
C ALA A 74 14.23 11.61 13.66
N ASN A 75 14.95 11.01 14.62
CA ASN A 75 15.28 11.65 15.89
C ASN A 75 15.77 13.08 15.64
N SER A 76 14.96 14.07 16.03
CA SER A 76 15.41 15.45 16.25
C SER A 76 16.07 15.57 17.61
#